data_AF-A0A1V2LN96-F1
#
_entry.id   AF-A0A1V2LN96-F1
#
_cell.length_a   1.000
_cell.length_b   1.000
_cell.length_c   1.000
_cell.angle_alpha   90.00
_cell.angle_beta   90.00
_cell.angle_gamma   90.00
#
_symmetry.space_group_name_H-M   'P 1'
#
loop_
_entity.id
_entity.type
_entity.pdbx_description
1 polymer ?
#
loop_
_entity_poly.entity_id
_entity_poly.type
_entity_poly.pdbx_seq_one_letter_code
_entity_poly.pdbx_strand_id
1 'polypeptide(L)'
;MKAFKTTQNLQQRHQGFPELLLTLQDCFGNTCYAYENEPLGFLRGERSKGIFRVQLGSKLFVRKNARVSFNALHLKNEDVKFLNGFIKELNYKLYERKLKELKEEINYEG
;
A
#
# COMPACT_ATOMS: atom_id res chain seq x y z
N MET A 1 3.07 7.94 -18.55
CA MET A 1 2.05 7.03 -17.98
C MET A 1 2.79 5.96 -17.19
N LYS A 2 2.35 5.58 -15.99
CA LYS A 2 3.04 4.55 -15.19
C LYS A 2 2.04 3.63 -14.49
N ALA A 3 2.30 2.33 -14.56
CA ALA A 3 1.56 1.30 -13.83
C ALA A 3 2.38 0.87 -12.61
N PHE A 4 1.71 0.70 -11.48
CA PHE A 4 2.34 0.31 -10.24
C PHE A 4 1.68 -0.92 -9.61
N LYS A 5 2.47 -1.64 -8.83
CA LYS A 5 2.09 -2.72 -7.92
C LYS A 5 2.16 -2.20 -6.48
N THR A 6 1.22 -2.59 -5.64
CA THR A 6 1.20 -2.22 -4.22
C THR A 6 2.12 -3.08 -3.34
N THR A 7 2.74 -2.41 -2.39
CA THR A 7 3.44 -2.89 -1.18
C THR A 7 3.03 -1.96 -0.01
N GLN A 8 2.91 -2.44 1.22
CA GLN A 8 2.40 -1.62 2.33
C GLN A 8 3.35 -1.66 3.52
N ASN A 9 3.72 -0.47 4.00
CA ASN A 9 4.24 -0.23 5.35
C ASN A 9 3.22 0.66 6.05
N LEU A 10 2.64 0.18 7.14
CA LEU A 10 1.66 0.95 7.91
C LEU A 10 2.37 1.80 8.96
N GLN A 11 2.18 3.12 8.87
CA GLN A 11 2.37 4.03 9.99
C GLN A 11 1.01 4.70 10.26
N GLN A 12 0.48 4.54 11.47
CA GLN A 12 -0.77 5.18 11.89
C GLN A 12 -0.46 6.45 12.67
N ARG A 13 -1.17 7.56 12.39
CA ARG A 13 -1.27 8.74 13.26
C ARG A 13 -2.73 8.95 13.68
N HIS A 14 -2.95 9.48 14.88
CA HIS A 14 -4.25 9.56 15.55
C HIS A 14 -5.13 10.76 15.12
N GLN A 15 -6.45 10.51 15.16
CA GLN A 15 -7.65 11.35 14.94
C GLN A 15 -8.02 11.67 13.47
N GLY A 16 -8.90 10.85 12.91
CA GLY A 16 -9.37 10.85 11.52
C GLY A 16 -9.30 9.43 10.92
N PHE A 17 -9.88 9.18 9.73
CA PHE A 17 -9.51 7.97 8.98
C PHE A 17 -7.99 7.98 8.80
N PRO A 18 -7.25 6.91 9.13
CA PRO A 18 -5.80 6.94 9.09
C PRO A 18 -5.35 7.22 7.66
N GLU A 19 -4.64 8.32 7.44
CA GLU A 19 -3.96 8.57 6.17
C GLU A 19 -2.93 7.47 5.95
N LEU A 20 -3.05 6.74 4.84
CA LEU A 20 -2.18 5.62 4.55
C LEU A 20 -1.00 6.04 3.67
N LEU A 21 0.20 5.65 4.08
CA LEU A 21 1.39 5.64 3.23
C LEU A 21 1.43 4.33 2.43
N LEU A 22 1.43 4.46 1.11
CA LEU A 22 1.58 3.33 0.19
C LEU A 22 3.02 3.25 -0.29
N THR A 23 3.53 2.03 -0.39
CA THR A 23 4.76 1.74 -1.12
C THR A 23 4.36 1.13 -2.46
N LEU A 24 4.74 1.74 -3.57
CA LEU A 24 4.36 1.31 -4.91
C LEU A 24 5.60 0.87 -5.67
N GLN A 25 5.48 -0.12 -6.54
CA GLN A 25 6.56 -0.64 -7.37
C GLN A 25 6.15 -0.60 -8.85
N ASP A 26 6.92 0.05 -9.72
CA ASP A 26 6.62 0.06 -11.16
C ASP A 26 7.00 -1.28 -11.85
N CYS A 27 6.72 -1.39 -13.15
CA CYS A 27 7.01 -2.60 -13.92
C CYS A 27 8.52 -2.86 -14.13
N PHE A 28 9.39 -1.90 -13.80
CA PHE A 28 10.83 -2.05 -13.85
C PHE A 28 11.42 -2.37 -12.47
N GLY A 29 10.57 -2.50 -11.45
CA GLY A 29 10.98 -2.81 -10.08
C GLY A 29 11.31 -1.57 -9.24
N ASN A 30 11.19 -0.35 -9.77
CA ASN A 30 11.48 0.86 -9.01
C ASN A 30 10.39 1.10 -7.96
N THR A 31 10.81 1.37 -6.73
CA THR A 31 9.90 1.70 -5.62
C THR A 31 9.66 3.20 -5.55
N CYS A 32 8.41 3.60 -5.31
CA CYS A 32 8.06 4.97 -4.95
C CYS A 32 7.03 4.98 -3.81
N TYR A 33 6.94 6.11 -3.11
CA TYR A 33 5.99 6.29 -2.02
C TYR A 33 4.78 7.09 -2.49
N ALA A 34 3.62 6.85 -1.88
CA ALA A 34 2.44 7.63 -2.13
C ALA A 34 1.65 7.90 -0.85
N TYR A 35 1.31 9.16 -0.63
CA TYR A 35 0.40 9.61 0.41
C TYR A 35 -1.03 9.62 -0.11
N GLU A 36 -1.92 9.19 0.76
CA GLU A 36 -3.36 9.35 0.61
C GLU A 36 -3.75 10.78 0.99
N ASN A 37 -4.01 11.65 0.01
CA ASN A 37 -4.41 13.05 0.26
C ASN A 37 -5.92 13.17 0.56
N GLU A 38 -6.70 12.16 0.21
CA GLU A 38 -8.08 11.94 0.64
C GLU A 38 -8.32 10.41 0.73
N PRO A 39 -9.27 9.93 1.55
CA PRO A 39 -9.54 8.50 1.66
C PRO A 39 -9.78 7.83 0.30
N LEU A 40 -8.87 6.97 -0.12
CA LEU A 40 -8.93 6.19 -1.35
C LEU A 40 -9.90 5.02 -1.16
N GLY A 41 -10.97 4.99 -1.95
CA GLY A 41 -12.06 4.02 -1.78
C GLY A 41 -11.58 2.56 -1.81
N PHE A 42 -10.58 2.24 -2.65
CA PHE A 42 -10.04 0.89 -2.76
C PHE A 42 -9.29 0.41 -1.51
N LEU A 43 -8.86 1.31 -0.62
CA LEU A 43 -8.22 0.97 0.65
C LEU A 43 -9.22 0.77 1.80
N ARG A 44 -10.49 1.15 1.60
CA ARG A 44 -11.52 1.18 2.64
C ARG A 44 -12.65 0.16 2.45
N GLY A 45 -12.61 -0.67 1.40
CA GLY A 45 -13.66 -1.68 1.13
C GLY A 45 -13.69 -2.84 2.13
N GLU A 46 -14.79 -3.61 2.16
CA GLU A 46 -15.00 -4.74 3.09
C GLU A 46 -13.90 -5.81 3.08
N ARG A 47 -13.12 -5.88 1.99
CA ARG A 47 -11.97 -6.79 1.82
C ARG A 47 -10.71 -6.33 2.57
N SER A 48 -10.71 -5.14 3.15
CA SER A 48 -9.57 -4.54 3.86
C SER A 48 -9.52 -4.94 5.35
N LYS A 49 -9.72 -6.23 5.63
CA LYS A 49 -9.66 -6.82 6.98
C LYS A 49 -8.27 -7.42 7.22
N GLY A 50 -7.62 -7.01 8.31
CA GLY A 50 -6.30 -7.51 8.73
C GLY A 50 -5.21 -6.44 8.67
N ILE A 51 -3.95 -6.86 8.82
CA ILE A 51 -2.78 -5.97 8.80
C ILE A 51 -2.65 -5.27 7.44
N PHE A 52 -3.03 -5.93 6.34
CA PHE A 52 -2.90 -5.36 4.99
C PHE A 52 -4.26 -4.97 4.43
N ARG A 53 -4.41 -3.72 4.01
CA ARG A 53 -5.69 -3.19 3.47
C ARG A 53 -5.95 -3.65 2.04
N VAL A 54 -4.90 -4.00 1.30
CA VAL A 54 -4.96 -4.58 -0.05
C VAL A 54 -3.98 -5.73 -0.16
N GLN A 55 -4.28 -6.68 -1.05
CA GLN A 55 -3.37 -7.77 -1.34
C GLN A 55 -2.11 -7.25 -2.04
N LEU A 56 -0.97 -7.86 -1.72
CA LEU A 56 0.30 -7.52 -2.35
C LEU A 56 0.29 -7.94 -3.82
N GLY A 57 0.86 -7.11 -4.69
CA GLY A 57 0.82 -7.39 -6.13
C GLY A 57 -0.38 -6.79 -6.86
N SER A 58 -1.36 -6.22 -6.16
CA SER A 58 -2.48 -5.54 -6.79
C SER A 58 -2.04 -4.38 -7.67
N LYS A 59 -2.77 -4.20 -8.77
CA LYS A 59 -2.40 -3.24 -9.81
C LYS A 59 -3.14 -1.92 -9.60
N LEU A 60 -2.38 -0.84 -9.64
CA LEU A 60 -2.87 0.53 -9.52
C LEU A 60 -2.42 1.31 -10.75
N PHE A 61 -3.38 1.93 -11.42
CA PHE A 61 -3.10 2.89 -12.47
C PHE A 61 -3.12 4.29 -11.86
N VAL A 62 -2.04 5.05 -12.08
CA VAL A 62 -1.92 6.45 -11.63
C VAL A 62 -1.92 7.37 -12.84
N ARG A 63 -2.81 8.36 -12.84
CA ARG A 63 -2.95 9.33 -13.93
C ARG A 63 -1.73 10.25 -13.99
N LYS A 64 -1.45 10.78 -15.20
CA LYS A 64 -0.26 11.60 -15.48
C LYS A 64 -0.14 12.84 -14.57
N ASN A 65 -1.26 13.39 -14.13
CA ASN A 65 -1.31 14.67 -13.42
C ASN A 65 -1.35 14.52 -11.90
N ALA A 66 -1.14 13.30 -11.37
CA ALA A 66 -1.04 13.08 -9.94
C ALA A 66 0.09 13.95 -9.37
N ARG A 67 -0.21 14.68 -8.29
CA ARG A 67 0.73 15.61 -7.67
C ARG A 67 1.92 14.84 -7.10
N VAL A 68 3.12 15.40 -7.27
CA VAL A 68 4.36 14.89 -6.67
C VAL A 68 4.97 15.98 -5.81
N SER A 69 5.25 15.68 -4.55
CA SER A 69 6.07 16.54 -3.69
C SER A 69 6.82 15.69 -2.67
N PHE A 70 8.02 16.13 -2.28
CA PHE A 70 8.92 15.38 -1.39
C PHE A 70 9.16 13.92 -1.83
N ASN A 71 9.35 13.70 -3.14
CA ASN A 71 9.55 12.38 -3.75
C ASN A 71 8.44 11.36 -3.48
N ALA A 72 7.24 11.82 -3.14
CA ALA A 72 6.06 10.98 -2.99
C ALA A 72 4.90 11.48 -3.87
N LEU A 73 4.10 10.53 -4.34
CA LEU A 73 2.84 10.83 -5.01
C LEU A 73 1.81 11.25 -3.95
N HIS A 74 1.00 12.26 -4.25
CA HIS A 74 -0.14 12.67 -3.42
C HIS A 74 -1.39 12.28 -4.18
N LEU A 75 -2.02 11.20 -3.74
CA LEU A 75 -3.08 10.53 -4.49
C LEU A 75 -4.45 10.89 -3.94
N LYS A 76 -5.35 11.24 -4.84
CA LYS A 76 -6.80 11.30 -4.64
C LYS A 76 -7.51 10.20 -5.43
N ASN A 77 -8.81 9.99 -5.19
CA ASN A 77 -9.60 9.01 -5.94
C ASN A 77 -9.62 9.35 -7.44
N GLU A 78 -9.62 10.62 -7.80
CA GLU A 78 -9.56 11.07 -9.19
C GLU A 78 -8.24 10.74 -9.88
N ASP A 79 -7.14 10.58 -9.13
CA ASP A 79 -5.81 10.31 -9.69
C ASP A 79 -5.59 8.84 -10.01
N VAL A 80 -6.44 7.96 -9.48
CA VAL A 80 -6.17 6.52 -9.48
C VAL A 80 -7.31 5.70 -10.06
N LYS A 81 -6.94 4.57 -10.66
CA LYS A 81 -7.87 3.49 -10.97
C LYS A 81 -7.30 2.20 -10.42
N PHE A 82 -8.00 1.62 -9.44
CA PHE A 82 -7.63 0.31 -8.90
C PHE A 82 -8.02 -0.77 -9.90
N LEU A 83 -7.04 -1.52 -10.39
CA LEU A 83 -7.22 -2.56 -11.41
C LEU A 83 -7.39 -3.95 -10.79
N ASN A 84 -7.35 -4.06 -9.46
CA ASN A 84 -7.47 -5.32 -8.73
C ASN A 84 -6.33 -6.30 -9.11
N GLY A 85 -6.59 -7.61 -9.00
CA GLY A 85 -5.59 -8.64 -9.15
C GLY A 85 -4.62 -8.68 -7.98
N PHE A 86 -3.81 -9.73 -7.89
CA PHE A 86 -2.75 -9.86 -6.90
C PHE A 86 -1.77 -10.96 -7.32
N ILE A 87 -0.63 -11.04 -6.64
CA ILE A 87 0.35 -12.11 -6.85
C ILE A 87 0.25 -13.05 -5.65
N LYS A 88 -0.17 -14.29 -5.87
CA LYS A 88 -0.48 -15.25 -4.80
C LYS A 88 0.72 -15.48 -3.89
N GLU A 89 1.90 -15.62 -4.48
CA GLU A 89 3.18 -15.91 -3.83
C GLU A 89 3.58 -14.81 -2.85
N LEU A 90 3.24 -13.54 -3.15
CA LEU A 90 3.52 -12.43 -2.23
C LEU A 90 2.60 -12.43 -1.01
N ASN A 91 1.42 -13.03 -1.13
CA ASN A 91 0.44 -13.08 -0.05
C ASN A 91 0.50 -14.41 0.72
N TYR A 92 1.26 -15.39 0.25
CA TYR A 92 1.42 -16.68 0.92
C TYR A 92 2.07 -16.50 2.30
N LYS A 93 1.36 -16.94 3.34
CA LYS A 93 1.77 -16.84 4.76
C LYS A 93 2.20 -15.42 5.17
N LEU A 94 1.64 -14.40 4.52
CA LEU A 94 2.10 -13.01 4.68
C LEU A 94 1.98 -12.51 6.13
N TYR A 95 0.87 -12.83 6.80
CA TYR A 95 0.69 -12.47 8.20
C TYR A 95 1.73 -13.13 9.11
N GLU A 96 1.94 -14.44 8.97
CA GLU A 96 2.90 -15.20 9.78
C GLU A 96 4.34 -14.72 9.55
N ARG A 97 4.69 -14.45 8.29
CA ARG A 97 5.98 -13.88 7.92
C ARG A 97 6.18 -12.50 8.55
N LYS A 98 5.18 -11.61 8.47
CA LYS A 98 5.30 -10.27 9.03
C LYS A 98 5.30 -10.29 10.56
N LEU A 99 4.52 -11.17 11.18
CA LEU A 99 4.53 -11.36 12.62
C LEU A 99 5.90 -11.87 13.09
N LYS A 100 6.51 -12.81 12.37
CA LYS A 100 7.87 -13.30 12.66
C LYS A 100 8.89 -12.16 12.59
N GLU A 101 8.88 -11.38 11.51
CA GLU A 101 9.75 -10.20 11.36
C GLU A 101 9.59 -9.22 12.54
N LEU A 102 8.35 -8.90 12.92
CA LEU A 102 8.07 -7.99 14.04
C LEU A 102 8.52 -8.54 15.38
N LYS A 103 8.37 -9.85 15.62
CA LYS A 103 8.87 -10.53 16.82
C LYS A 103 10.40 -10.47 16.91
N GLU A 104 11.08 -10.69 15.78
CA GLU A 104 12.54 -10.59 15.68
C GLU A 104 13.02 -9.16 15.92
N GLU A 105 12.34 -8.15 15.36
CA GLU A 105 12.67 -6.72 15.55
C GLU A 105 12.61 -6.28 17.03
N ILE A 106 11.74 -6.89 17.84
CA ILE A 106 11.59 -6.55 19.27
C ILE A 106 12.29 -7.55 20.21
N ASN A 107 13.08 -8.50 19.68
CA ASN A 107 13.69 -9.60 20.44
C ASN A 107 12.69 -10.34 21.34
N TYR A 108 11.50 -10.66 20.81
CA TYR A 108 10.47 -11.35 21.58
C TYR A 108 10.84 -12.82 21.82
N GLU A 109 11.03 -13.22 23.08
CA GLU A 109 11.43 -14.59 23.49
C GLU A 109 10.24 -15.53 23.79
N GLY A 110 8.99 -15.11 23.51
CA GLY A 110 7.77 -15.88 23.80
C GLY A 110 7.29 -16.84 22.70
#